data_AF-A0AAE4LZQ9-F1
#
_entry.id   AF-A0AAE4LZQ9-F1
#
_cell.length_a   1.000
_cell.length_b   1.000
_cell.length_c   1.000
_cell.angle_alpha   90.00
_cell.angle_beta   90.00
_cell.angle_gamma   90.00
#
_symmetry.space_group_name_H-M   'P 1'
#
loop_
_entity.id
_entity.type
_entity.pdbx_description
1 polymer ?
#
loop_
_entity_poly.entity_id
_entity_poly.type
_entity_poly.pdbx_seq_one_letter_code
_entity_poly.pdbx_strand_id
1 'polypeptide(L)'
;MTYTPFNTEHFLTATLPRIHPRPKDAFEAALHSRDLAYAFEGFHFGFLEQYHTDIEMIRAENCESVEYRIFWPTKMVYEVNVAKLRLDRPEIHEKIVHLRSSDAEKFLGRGYLYSCAKSVAGDRVVPYERVNLQDLRKHLAPEEMTAYVVAKERVAGPEIITAAEAEVYGLA
;
A
#
# COMPACT_ATOMS: atom_id res chain seq x y z
N MET A 1 -10.44 4.81 -29.65
CA MET A 1 -10.09 3.38 -29.46
C MET A 1 -10.53 3.03 -28.05
N THR A 2 -11.35 1.99 -27.88
CA THR A 2 -11.78 1.53 -26.56
C THR A 2 -10.66 0.73 -25.90
N TYR A 3 -10.38 1.00 -24.63
CA TYR A 3 -9.39 0.24 -23.87
C TYR A 3 -9.79 -1.25 -23.81
N THR A 4 -8.86 -2.13 -24.11
CA THR A 4 -9.04 -3.58 -23.96
C THR A 4 -8.17 -4.05 -22.80
N PRO A 5 -8.75 -4.59 -21.71
CA PRO A 5 -7.98 -5.07 -20.58
C PRO A 5 -6.96 -6.13 -20.98
N PHE A 6 -5.80 -6.11 -20.33
CA PHE A 6 -4.79 -7.14 -20.51
C PHE A 6 -5.33 -8.50 -20.06
N ASN A 7 -5.31 -9.49 -20.95
CA ASN A 7 -5.77 -10.84 -20.64
C ASN A 7 -4.63 -11.65 -19.98
N THR A 8 -4.56 -11.57 -18.66
CA THR A 8 -3.54 -12.25 -17.85
C THR A 8 -3.58 -13.77 -18.02
N GLU A 9 -4.76 -14.38 -18.09
CA GLU A 9 -4.89 -15.84 -18.24
C GLU A 9 -4.33 -16.31 -19.59
N HIS A 10 -4.73 -15.67 -20.69
CA HIS A 10 -4.21 -15.97 -22.02
C HIS A 10 -2.70 -15.74 -22.09
N PHE A 11 -2.22 -14.66 -21.45
CA PHE A 11 -0.80 -14.40 -21.40
C PHE A 11 -0.05 -15.54 -20.69
N LEU A 12 -0.48 -15.93 -19.48
CA LEU A 12 0.20 -16.96 -18.68
C LEU A 12 0.10 -18.36 -19.28
N THR A 13 -1.01 -18.70 -19.94
CA THR A 13 -1.27 -20.07 -20.43
C THR A 13 -0.88 -20.31 -21.88
N ALA A 14 -0.88 -19.27 -22.72
CA ALA A 14 -0.62 -19.40 -24.15
C ALA A 14 0.60 -18.60 -24.63
N THR A 15 0.74 -17.35 -24.17
CA THR A 15 1.79 -16.45 -24.66
C THR A 15 3.12 -16.71 -23.99
N LEU A 16 3.17 -16.69 -22.66
CA LEU A 16 4.36 -16.85 -21.86
C LEU A 16 5.06 -18.19 -22.14
N PRO A 17 4.38 -19.36 -22.17
CA PRO A 17 5.03 -20.63 -22.48
C PRO A 17 5.62 -20.69 -23.90
N ARG A 18 5.07 -19.89 -24.84
CA ARG A 18 5.57 -19.82 -26.21
C ARG A 18 6.85 -18.99 -26.32
N ILE A 19 6.94 -17.88 -25.59
CA ILE A 19 8.09 -16.95 -25.67
C ILE A 19 9.16 -17.23 -24.61
N HIS A 20 8.79 -17.86 -23.51
CA HIS A 20 9.67 -18.26 -22.43
C HIS A 20 9.30 -19.67 -21.94
N PRO A 21 9.70 -20.72 -22.70
CA PRO A 21 9.29 -22.09 -22.43
C PRO A 21 9.84 -22.60 -21.10
N ARG A 22 9.00 -23.31 -20.36
CA ARG A 22 9.39 -23.94 -19.10
C ARG A 22 10.41 -25.06 -19.35
N PRO A 23 11.55 -25.08 -18.62
CA PRO A 23 12.51 -26.17 -18.68
C PRO A 23 11.88 -27.54 -18.35
N LYS A 24 12.43 -28.61 -18.94
CA LYS A 24 11.95 -29.98 -18.70
C LYS A 24 12.48 -30.56 -17.39
N ASP A 25 13.68 -30.17 -16.97
CA ASP A 25 14.24 -30.57 -15.68
C ASP A 25 13.44 -29.96 -14.53
N ALA A 26 13.22 -30.74 -13.48
CA ALA A 26 12.35 -30.33 -12.38
C ALA A 26 12.94 -29.19 -11.53
N PHE A 27 14.27 -29.17 -11.32
CA PHE A 27 14.94 -28.13 -10.55
C PHE A 27 15.07 -26.85 -11.36
N GLU A 28 15.44 -26.95 -12.64
CA GLU A 28 15.45 -25.81 -13.56
C GLU A 28 14.06 -25.20 -13.71
N ALA A 29 13.02 -26.02 -13.78
CA ALA A 29 11.63 -25.56 -13.82
C ALA A 29 11.23 -24.78 -12.55
N ALA A 30 11.66 -25.24 -11.37
CA ALA A 30 11.38 -24.55 -10.11
C ALA A 30 12.12 -23.21 -10.03
N LEU A 31 13.40 -23.17 -10.41
CA LEU A 31 14.20 -21.94 -10.49
C LEU A 31 13.58 -20.95 -11.49
N HIS A 32 13.21 -21.43 -12.68
CA HIS A 32 12.54 -20.63 -13.70
C HIS A 32 11.24 -20.00 -13.18
N SER A 33 10.39 -20.76 -12.47
CA SER A 33 9.17 -20.22 -11.86
C SER A 33 9.45 -19.15 -10.81
N ARG A 34 10.48 -19.32 -9.97
CA ARG A 34 10.89 -18.33 -8.97
C ARG A 34 11.38 -17.05 -9.64
N ASP A 35 12.25 -17.16 -10.64
CA ASP A 35 12.86 -16.00 -11.29
C ASP A 35 11.80 -15.19 -12.09
N LEU A 36 10.84 -15.88 -12.72
CA LEU A 36 9.68 -15.23 -13.34
C LEU A 36 8.81 -14.49 -12.32
N ALA A 37 8.59 -15.06 -11.12
CA ALA A 37 7.81 -14.39 -10.09
C ALA A 37 8.46 -13.07 -9.67
N TYR A 38 9.78 -13.04 -9.47
CA TYR A 38 10.51 -11.80 -9.18
C TYR A 38 10.46 -10.79 -10.33
N ALA A 39 10.55 -11.25 -11.58
CA ALA A 39 10.42 -10.37 -12.74
C ALA A 39 9.02 -9.73 -12.81
N PHE A 40 7.95 -10.50 -12.59
CA PHE A 40 6.58 -9.98 -12.56
C PHE A 40 6.33 -9.03 -11.39
N GLU A 41 6.94 -9.28 -10.23
CA GLU A 41 6.92 -8.33 -9.12
C GLU A 41 7.60 -7.01 -9.49
N GLY A 42 8.76 -7.06 -10.15
CA GLY A 42 9.43 -5.88 -10.69
C GLY A 42 8.55 -5.11 -11.69
N PHE A 43 7.92 -5.81 -12.64
CA PHE A 43 6.97 -5.19 -13.57
C PHE A 43 5.76 -4.59 -12.87
N HIS A 44 5.22 -5.26 -11.84
CA HIS A 44 4.12 -4.76 -11.05
C HIS A 44 4.45 -3.41 -10.42
N PHE A 45 5.61 -3.28 -9.77
CA PHE A 45 6.04 -2.00 -9.20
C PHE A 45 6.25 -0.93 -10.26
N GLY A 46 6.87 -1.27 -11.40
CA GLY A 46 7.07 -0.32 -12.50
C GLY A 46 5.76 0.19 -13.10
N PHE A 47 4.77 -0.68 -13.30
CA PHE A 47 3.46 -0.25 -13.79
C PHE A 47 2.67 0.57 -12.75
N LEU A 48 2.81 0.28 -11.46
CA LEU A 48 2.21 1.10 -10.40
C LEU A 48 2.83 2.49 -10.35
N GLU A 49 4.15 2.59 -10.48
CA GLU A 49 4.85 3.88 -10.55
C GLU A 49 4.37 4.69 -11.76
N GLN A 50 4.37 4.07 -12.94
CA GLN A 50 3.87 4.70 -14.17
C GLN A 50 2.41 5.14 -14.03
N TYR A 51 1.55 4.29 -13.46
CA TYR A 51 0.15 4.63 -13.20
C TYR A 51 0.03 5.89 -12.34
N HIS A 52 0.82 6.00 -11.26
CA HIS A 52 0.80 7.21 -10.42
C HIS A 52 1.33 8.44 -11.15
N THR A 53 2.39 8.29 -11.95
CA THR A 53 2.90 9.37 -12.82
C THR A 53 1.84 9.84 -13.81
N ASP A 54 1.11 8.93 -14.45
CA ASP A 54 0.05 9.26 -15.41
C ASP A 54 -1.10 10.01 -14.72
N ILE A 55 -1.49 9.59 -13.52
CA ILE A 55 -2.51 10.30 -12.72
C ILE A 55 -2.05 11.71 -12.36
N GLU A 56 -0.80 11.88 -11.93
CA GLU A 56 -0.26 13.19 -11.59
C GLU A 56 -0.23 14.12 -12.82
N MET A 57 0.15 13.60 -13.98
CA MET A 57 0.14 14.33 -15.25
C MET A 57 -1.29 14.76 -15.63
N ILE A 58 -2.26 13.84 -15.59
CA ILE A 58 -3.67 14.14 -15.87
C ILE A 58 -4.18 15.28 -14.99
N ARG A 59 -3.80 15.30 -13.70
CA ARG A 59 -4.17 16.37 -12.78
C ARG A 59 -3.45 17.68 -13.08
N ALA A 60 -2.14 17.62 -13.35
CA ALA A 60 -1.34 18.81 -13.63
C ALA A 60 -1.83 19.53 -14.90
N GLU A 61 -2.27 18.77 -15.89
CA GLU A 61 -2.76 19.26 -17.17
C GLU A 61 -4.28 19.51 -17.19
N ASN A 62 -4.99 19.23 -16.08
CA ASN A 62 -6.45 19.28 -15.99
C ASN A 62 -7.14 18.53 -17.14
N CYS A 63 -6.66 17.34 -17.49
CA CYS A 63 -7.28 16.56 -18.55
C CYS A 63 -8.67 16.08 -18.13
N GLU A 64 -9.64 16.23 -19.03
CA GLU A 64 -11.00 15.75 -18.84
C GLU A 64 -11.30 14.59 -19.79
N SER A 65 -12.10 13.63 -19.34
CA SER A 65 -12.58 12.52 -20.16
C SER A 65 -14.07 12.31 -19.98
N VAL A 66 -14.75 12.05 -21.09
CA VAL A 66 -16.18 11.69 -21.10
C VAL A 66 -16.40 10.26 -20.62
N GLU A 67 -15.40 9.38 -20.81
CA GLU A 67 -15.52 7.94 -20.53
C GLU A 67 -14.95 7.54 -19.17
N TYR A 68 -14.03 8.32 -18.60
CA TYR A 68 -13.29 7.96 -17.38
C TYR A 68 -13.22 9.11 -16.38
N ARG A 69 -13.18 8.79 -15.09
CA ARG A 69 -12.94 9.73 -14.00
C ARG A 69 -11.89 9.19 -13.04
N ILE A 70 -11.12 10.11 -12.44
CA ILE A 70 -10.23 9.77 -11.34
C ILE A 70 -10.98 9.98 -10.03
N PHE A 71 -10.98 8.95 -9.20
CA PHE A 71 -11.63 8.93 -7.90
C PHE A 71 -10.61 8.56 -6.81
N TRP A 72 -10.80 9.09 -5.60
CA TRP A 72 -10.01 8.73 -4.43
C TRP A 72 -10.92 8.10 -3.38
N PRO A 73 -10.99 6.77 -3.32
CA PRO A 73 -11.85 6.10 -2.35
C PRO A 73 -11.41 6.42 -0.93
N THR A 74 -12.38 6.78 -0.09
CA THR A 74 -12.16 6.79 1.35
C THR A 74 -12.38 5.39 1.88
N LYS A 75 -11.37 4.81 2.51
CA LYS A 75 -11.47 3.53 3.21
C LYS A 75 -11.38 3.72 4.71
N MET A 76 -12.19 2.97 5.45
CA MET A 76 -12.04 2.86 6.90
C MET A 76 -10.85 1.95 7.21
N VAL A 77 -9.84 2.52 7.88
CA VAL A 77 -8.70 1.78 8.40
C VAL A 77 -8.77 1.81 9.92
N TYR A 78 -8.60 0.65 10.53
CA TYR A 78 -8.51 0.53 11.97
C TYR A 78 -7.06 0.72 12.40
N GLU A 79 -6.80 1.67 13.28
CA GLU A 79 -5.48 1.93 13.83
C GLU A 79 -5.49 1.75 15.34
N VAL A 80 -4.37 1.33 15.90
CA VAL A 80 -4.21 1.26 17.36
C VAL A 80 -3.97 2.68 17.90
N ASN A 81 -4.75 3.08 18.89
CA ASN A 81 -4.51 4.28 19.69
C ASN A 81 -3.32 4.02 20.62
N VAL A 82 -2.12 4.23 20.08
CA VAL A 82 -0.86 4.00 20.78
C VAL A 82 -0.75 4.84 22.05
N ALA A 83 -1.23 6.10 22.02
CA ALA A 83 -1.19 6.98 23.18
C ALA A 83 -2.00 6.42 24.36
N LYS A 84 -3.21 5.92 24.07
CA LYS A 84 -4.06 5.28 25.08
C LYS A 84 -3.50 3.93 25.53
N LEU A 85 -3.01 3.11 24.61
CA LEU A 85 -2.38 1.83 24.95
C LEU A 85 -1.16 2.02 25.88
N ARG A 86 -0.34 3.05 25.63
CA ARG A 86 0.82 3.39 26.47
C ARG A 86 0.42 3.82 27.89
N LEU A 87 -0.71 4.49 28.04
CA LEU A 87 -1.21 4.94 29.35
C LEU A 87 -1.87 3.81 30.13
N ASP A 88 -2.73 3.03 29.48
CA ASP A 88 -3.57 2.04 30.15
C ASP A 88 -2.87 0.67 30.33
N ARG A 89 -1.97 0.31 29.40
CA ARG A 89 -1.27 -1.00 29.33
C ARG A 89 0.19 -0.84 28.87
N PRO A 90 1.03 -0.12 29.64
CA PRO A 90 2.44 0.09 29.28
C PRO A 90 3.21 -1.22 29.07
N GLU A 91 2.88 -2.27 29.82
CA GLU A 91 3.50 -3.60 29.74
C GLU A 91 3.23 -4.34 28.42
N ILE A 92 2.12 -4.02 27.76
CA ILE A 92 1.78 -4.56 26.42
C ILE A 92 2.41 -3.67 25.37
N HIS A 93 2.30 -2.35 25.51
CA HIS A 93 2.92 -1.36 24.60
C HIS A 93 4.41 -1.61 24.41
N GLU A 94 5.17 -1.79 25.50
CA GLU A 94 6.62 -2.03 25.44
C GLU A 94 7.01 -3.29 24.66
N LYS A 95 6.13 -4.30 24.60
CA LYS A 95 6.37 -5.57 23.90
C LYS A 95 6.10 -5.52 22.41
N ILE A 96 5.20 -4.63 21.96
CA ILE A 96 4.67 -4.65 20.59
C ILE A 96 4.93 -3.38 19.79
N VAL A 97 5.58 -2.38 20.40
CA VAL A 97 5.99 -1.16 19.71
C VAL A 97 7.15 -1.47 18.75
N HIS A 98 6.90 -1.32 17.45
CA HIS A 98 7.83 -1.70 16.37
C HIS A 98 8.93 -0.67 16.11
N LEU A 99 8.70 0.59 16.47
CA LEU A 99 9.70 1.64 16.46
C LEU A 99 9.51 2.47 17.73
N ARG A 100 10.55 2.59 18.54
CA ARG A 100 10.56 3.59 19.60
C ARG A 100 10.91 4.94 18.98
N SER A 101 10.32 6.02 19.48
CA SER A 101 10.71 7.37 19.04
C SER A 101 12.22 7.62 19.20
N SER A 102 12.86 6.99 20.21
CA SER A 102 14.30 7.04 20.45
C SER A 102 15.15 6.24 19.45
N ASP A 103 14.58 5.27 18.75
CA ASP A 103 15.29 4.39 17.80
C ASP A 103 14.99 4.74 16.33
N ALA A 104 13.95 5.54 16.07
CA ALA A 104 13.66 6.10 14.74
C ALA A 104 14.84 6.91 14.16
N GLU A 105 15.58 7.62 15.03
CA GLU A 105 16.80 8.35 14.64
C GLU A 105 17.95 7.43 14.21
N LYS A 106 17.97 6.17 14.68
CA LYS A 106 19.00 5.18 14.33
C LYS A 106 18.67 4.43 13.04
N PHE A 107 17.39 4.20 12.77
CA PHE A 107 16.92 3.54 11.53
C PHE A 107 17.01 4.46 10.31
N LEU A 108 16.79 5.77 10.49
CA LEU A 108 17.11 6.78 9.49
C LEU A 108 18.53 7.27 9.72
N GLY A 109 19.52 6.52 9.23
CA GLY A 109 20.97 6.67 9.51
C GLY A 109 21.64 8.04 9.28
N ARG A 110 20.90 9.15 9.18
CA ARG A 110 21.35 10.52 9.40
C ARG A 110 20.22 11.31 10.07
N GLY A 111 20.35 11.68 11.34
CA GLY A 111 19.41 12.58 12.02
C GLY A 111 19.18 13.92 11.29
N TYR A 112 20.11 14.29 10.40
CA TYR A 112 19.94 15.38 9.43
C TYR A 112 18.76 15.14 8.45
N LEU A 113 18.56 13.93 7.93
CA LEU A 113 17.47 13.64 6.99
C LEU A 113 16.10 13.66 7.69
N TYR A 114 16.02 13.19 8.94
CA TYR A 114 14.80 13.29 9.74
C TYR A 114 14.48 14.76 10.10
N SER A 115 15.48 15.54 10.50
CA SER A 115 15.30 16.97 10.78
C SER A 115 14.96 17.78 9.51
N CYS A 116 15.57 17.47 8.37
CA CYS A 116 15.19 18.05 7.07
C CYS A 116 13.77 17.63 6.64
N ALA A 117 13.41 16.35 6.80
CA ALA A 117 12.05 15.90 6.52
C ALA A 117 11.03 16.61 7.43
N LYS A 118 11.35 16.80 8.72
CA LYS A 118 10.52 17.53 9.68
C LYS A 118 10.46 19.04 9.38
N SER A 119 11.54 19.64 8.89
CA SER A 119 11.55 21.06 8.54
C SER A 119 10.79 21.35 7.24
N VAL A 120 10.79 20.41 6.28
CA VAL A 120 10.07 20.55 5.00
C VAL A 120 8.61 20.13 5.12
N ALA A 121 8.33 19.03 5.83
CA ALA A 121 6.99 18.46 5.94
C ALA A 121 6.25 18.86 7.23
N GLY A 122 6.92 19.55 8.17
CA GLY A 122 6.32 19.99 9.44
C GLY A 122 5.79 18.82 10.28
N ASP A 123 4.57 18.98 10.79
CA ASP A 123 3.85 17.96 11.57
C ASP A 123 3.46 16.71 10.76
N ARG A 124 3.74 16.67 9.45
CA ARG A 124 3.57 15.45 8.63
C ARG A 124 4.58 14.35 8.97
N VAL A 125 5.68 14.69 9.67
CA VAL A 125 6.62 13.71 10.24
C VAL A 125 6.13 13.32 11.64
N VAL A 126 5.24 12.33 11.67
CA VAL A 126 4.65 11.80 12.91
C VAL A 126 5.72 11.05 13.72
N PRO A 127 5.81 11.22 15.05
CA PRO A 127 6.65 10.38 15.90
C PRO A 127 6.18 8.92 15.80
N TYR A 128 6.93 8.09 15.08
CA TYR A 128 6.49 6.75 14.69
C TYR A 128 6.70 5.74 15.81
N GLU A 129 5.89 5.79 16.87
CA GLU A 129 5.52 4.57 17.57
C GLU A 129 4.40 3.89 16.80
N ARG A 130 4.70 2.73 16.22
CA ARG A 130 3.72 1.91 15.50
C ARG A 130 3.47 0.61 16.23
N VAL A 131 2.20 0.33 16.48
CA VAL A 131 1.70 -0.96 16.93
C VAL A 131 0.79 -1.50 15.85
N ASN A 132 1.13 -2.67 15.31
CA ASN A 132 0.28 -3.35 14.34
C ASN A 132 -0.91 -4.01 15.09
N LEU A 133 -2.11 -3.92 14.51
CA LEU A 133 -3.30 -4.62 15.00
C LEU A 133 -3.07 -6.11 15.20
N GLN A 134 -2.29 -6.75 14.30
CA GLN A 134 -2.03 -8.18 14.40
C GLN A 134 -1.20 -8.53 15.65
N ASP A 135 -0.30 -7.66 16.08
CA ASP A 135 0.46 -7.89 17.30
C ASP A 135 -0.39 -7.59 18.53
N LEU A 136 -1.22 -6.54 18.49
CA LEU A 136 -2.20 -6.30 19.55
C LEU A 136 -3.13 -7.51 19.76
N ARG A 137 -3.59 -8.16 18.67
CA ARG A 137 -4.41 -9.39 18.71
C ARG A 137 -3.73 -10.58 19.39
N LYS A 138 -2.40 -10.64 19.40
CA LYS A 138 -1.66 -11.72 20.07
C LYS A 138 -1.60 -11.54 21.59
N HIS A 139 -1.88 -10.33 22.07
CA HIS A 139 -1.68 -9.95 23.47
C HIS A 139 -2.95 -9.53 24.20
N LEU A 140 -4.05 -9.25 23.49
CA LEU A 140 -5.34 -8.86 24.07
C LEU A 140 -6.49 -9.69 23.48
N ALA A 141 -7.52 -9.91 24.30
CA ALA A 141 -8.77 -10.49 23.83
C ALA A 141 -9.53 -9.50 22.92
N PRO A 142 -10.35 -9.96 21.96
CA PRO A 142 -11.07 -9.10 21.01
C PRO A 142 -11.93 -8.03 21.68
N GLU A 143 -12.54 -8.33 22.82
CA GLU A 143 -13.38 -7.41 23.57
C GLU A 143 -12.58 -6.24 24.14
N GLU A 144 -11.40 -6.53 24.68
CA GLU A 144 -10.49 -5.53 25.26
C GLU A 144 -9.82 -4.66 24.19
N MET A 145 -9.63 -5.20 22.98
CA MET A 145 -9.05 -4.47 21.87
C MET A 145 -9.88 -3.26 21.42
N THR A 146 -11.21 -3.36 21.52
CA THR A 146 -12.11 -2.28 21.08
C THR A 146 -11.83 -0.94 21.78
N ALA A 147 -11.31 -0.99 23.01
CA ALA A 147 -10.92 0.20 23.76
C ALA A 147 -9.70 0.93 23.19
N TYR A 148 -8.89 0.25 22.37
CA TYR A 148 -7.61 0.74 21.83
C TYR A 148 -7.58 0.82 20.31
N VAL A 149 -8.66 0.44 19.62
CA VAL A 149 -8.73 0.50 18.16
C VAL A 149 -9.64 1.65 17.74
N VAL A 150 -9.12 2.53 16.89
CA VAL A 150 -9.86 3.68 16.37
C VAL A 150 -10.04 3.49 14.88
N ALA A 151 -11.28 3.63 14.40
CA ALA A 151 -11.56 3.73 12.98
C ALA A 151 -11.13 5.12 12.50
N LYS A 152 -10.29 5.17 11.47
CA LYS A 152 -9.95 6.40 10.77
C LYS A 152 -10.28 6.24 9.30
N GLU A 153 -10.87 7.29 8.75
CA GLU A 153 -10.99 7.44 7.32
C GLU A 153 -9.62 7.74 6.74
N ARG A 154 -9.22 6.93 5.77
CA ARG A 154 -8.00 7.12 5.01
C ARG A 154 -8.35 7.16 3.54
N VAL A 155 -7.92 8.22 2.88
CA VAL A 155 -7.97 8.29 1.43
C VAL A 155 -7.00 7.24 0.87
N ALA A 156 -7.54 6.31 0.07
CA ALA A 156 -6.77 5.30 -0.63
C ALA A 156 -5.99 5.93 -1.81
N GLY A 157 -5.27 5.10 -2.56
CA GLY A 157 -4.64 5.55 -3.80
C GLY A 157 -5.70 6.02 -4.81
N PRO A 158 -5.31 6.84 -5.80
CA PRO A 158 -6.20 7.17 -6.92
C PRO A 158 -6.65 5.89 -7.62
N GLU A 159 -7.89 5.90 -8.09
CA GLU A 159 -8.47 4.87 -8.94
C GLU A 159 -9.04 5.55 -10.20
N ILE A 160 -8.88 4.91 -11.36
CA ILE A 160 -9.59 5.31 -12.58
C ILE A 160 -10.81 4.42 -12.68
N ILE A 161 -11.98 5.05 -12.76
CA ILE A 161 -13.26 4.39 -12.95
C ILE A 161 -13.90 4.89 -14.25
N THR A 162 -14.74 4.07 -14.83
CA THR A 162 -15.58 4.46 -15.98
C THR A 162 -16.68 5.43 -15.54
N ALA A 163 -17.23 6.21 -16.49
CA ALA A 163 -18.35 7.09 -16.22
C ALA A 163 -19.59 6.32 -15.68
N ALA A 164 -19.83 5.11 -16.18
CA ALA A 164 -20.90 4.24 -15.68
C ALA A 164 -20.69 3.81 -14.23
N GLU A 165 -19.44 3.49 -13.84
CA GLU A 165 -19.10 3.19 -12.44
C GLU A 165 -19.25 4.43 -11.56
N ALA A 166 -18.87 5.62 -12.06
CA ALA A 166 -19.02 6.87 -11.32
C ALA A 166 -20.49 7.16 -10.97
N GLU A 167 -21.44 6.88 -11.88
CA GLU A 167 -22.88 6.99 -11.61
C GLU A 167 -23.34 6.04 -10.49
N VAL A 168 -22.87 4.80 -10.49
CA VAL A 168 -23.19 3.80 -9.44
C VAL A 168 -22.69 4.27 -8.07
N TYR A 169 -21.53 4.91 -8.02
CA TYR A 169 -20.97 5.48 -6.78
C TYR A 169 -21.55 6.84 -6.40
N GLY A 170 -22.46 7.41 -7.19
CA GLY A 170 -23.03 8.75 -6.94
C GLY A 170 -22.00 9.89 -7.11
N LEU A 171 -21.00 9.69 -7.96
CA LEU A 171 -19.88 10.60 -8.24
C LEU A 171 -20.03 11.35 -9.58
N ALA A 172 -21.23 11.30 -10.18
CA ALA A 172 -21.54 11.85 -11.49
C ALA A 172 -21.68 13.38 -11.50
#